data_AF-R7J6M5-F1
#
_entry.id   AF-R7J6M5-F1
#
_cell.length_a   1.000
_cell.length_b   1.000
_cell.length_c   1.000
_cell.angle_alpha   90.00
_cell.angle_beta   90.00
_cell.angle_gamma   90.00
#
_symmetry.space_group_name_H-M   'P 1'
#
loop_
_entity.id
_entity.type
_entity.pdbx_description
1 polymer ?
#
loop_
_entity_poly.entity_id
_entity_poly.type
_entity_poly.pdbx_seq_one_letter_code
_entity_poly.pdbx_strand_id
1 'polypeptide(L)'
;MGIVNEKDFIKRVKNFSEISFKPGERKDLNMLDTHDLRYLNSGDFKANLHIHTQYSDGTMTVSELLDNAEKLSEKTNDFLIAITDHDTIDGAKEAEKLIENYNHVNICFGVEISTIGINFPNQTKPAQVHLLVYGINPHDQKLDSYLKIKRELKLQLAKDTIYRLNKALPDYDFNIEEASKCHIMIAKGQDEVAHPLKKYTAGKILLDYYIPDAEFSYDMPIKKFKYLFKGNEPYYKIYKKALEMYTGQELPDIPENIEKRIQIAREIYMQAHPSIGNMLEPFSSFEDAVEFVSGLNSGVMSIAHPARTKAYCPEFYSFLFEHFKKHGKDKALFYEGCYQSYEGEYYQKWQSKIDEAAAKFNLIKTGGLDSHGKNIISRCPYS
;
A
#
# COMPACT_ATOMS: atom_id res chain seq x y z
N MET A 1 -28.52 0.33 0.89
CA MET A 1 -27.56 1.28 0.31
C MET A 1 -27.24 2.33 1.37
N GLY A 2 -26.07 2.97 1.28
CA GLY A 2 -25.49 3.82 2.32
C GLY A 2 -24.31 3.18 3.04
N ILE A 3 -24.06 3.64 4.26
CA ILE A 3 -22.91 3.21 5.08
C ILE A 3 -23.17 1.82 5.64
N VAL A 4 -22.23 0.91 5.40
CA VAL A 4 -22.25 -0.48 5.87
C VAL A 4 -21.44 -0.58 7.16
N ASN A 5 -22.12 -0.87 8.26
CA ASN A 5 -21.49 -1.11 9.56
C ASN A 5 -20.77 -2.47 9.60
N GLU A 6 -19.99 -2.69 10.66
CA GLU A 6 -19.24 -3.93 10.90
C GLU A 6 -20.08 -5.22 10.81
N LYS A 7 -21.26 -5.26 11.42
CA LYS A 7 -22.12 -6.46 11.43
C LYS A 7 -22.61 -6.81 10.04
N ASP A 8 -23.07 -5.81 9.29
CA ASP A 8 -23.55 -5.99 7.92
C ASP A 8 -22.39 -6.32 6.96
N PHE A 9 -21.21 -5.73 7.18
CA PHE A 9 -19.99 -6.06 6.45
C PHE A 9 -19.63 -7.54 6.61
N ILE A 10 -19.54 -8.04 7.85
CA ILE A 10 -19.25 -9.46 8.12
C ILE A 10 -20.29 -10.36 7.45
N LYS A 11 -21.58 -10.02 7.55
CA LYS A 11 -22.66 -10.81 6.95
C LYS A 11 -22.54 -10.89 5.43
N ARG A 12 -22.23 -9.77 4.76
CA ARG A 12 -22.07 -9.74 3.29
C ARG A 12 -20.85 -10.53 2.85
N VAL A 13 -19.69 -10.27 3.45
CA VAL A 13 -18.41 -10.89 3.06
C VAL A 13 -18.44 -12.41 3.22
N LYS A 14 -19.10 -12.95 4.26
CA LYS A 14 -19.27 -14.40 4.42
C LYS A 14 -20.01 -15.10 3.26
N ASN A 15 -20.79 -14.36 2.49
CA ASN A 15 -21.55 -14.88 1.36
C ASN A 15 -20.88 -14.59 0.00
N PHE A 16 -19.73 -13.91 -0.01
CA PHE A 16 -18.97 -13.65 -1.22
C PHE A 16 -18.07 -14.83 -1.57
N SER A 17 -17.99 -15.09 -2.87
CA SER A 17 -17.07 -16.06 -3.47
C SER A 17 -15.84 -15.33 -4.03
N GLU A 18 -14.83 -16.05 -4.49
CA GLU A 18 -13.63 -15.44 -5.09
C GLU A 18 -13.96 -14.48 -6.25
N ILE A 19 -14.91 -14.87 -7.12
CA ILE A 19 -15.33 -14.06 -8.26
C ILE A 19 -16.00 -12.74 -7.84
N SER A 20 -16.50 -12.67 -6.59
CA SER A 20 -17.09 -11.44 -6.04
C SER A 20 -16.09 -10.30 -5.96
N PHE A 21 -14.78 -10.59 -5.91
CA PHE A 21 -13.72 -9.61 -5.72
C PHE A 21 -12.89 -9.31 -6.97
N LYS A 22 -13.23 -9.88 -8.13
CA LYS A 22 -12.49 -9.68 -9.38
C LYS A 22 -13.40 -9.25 -10.52
N PRO A 23 -13.06 -8.18 -11.28
CA PRO A 23 -13.88 -7.72 -12.40
C PRO A 23 -13.79 -8.66 -13.61
N GLY A 24 -12.74 -9.47 -13.70
CA GLY A 24 -12.47 -10.43 -14.77
C GLY A 24 -11.18 -11.18 -14.51
N GLU A 25 -10.76 -12.01 -15.45
CA GLU A 25 -9.41 -12.62 -15.41
C GLU A 25 -8.41 -11.69 -16.11
N ARG A 26 -7.17 -11.62 -15.61
CA ARG A 26 -6.10 -10.87 -16.30
C ARG A 26 -5.70 -11.57 -17.59
N LYS A 27 -5.66 -10.81 -18.69
CA LYS A 27 -5.17 -11.28 -20.00
C LYS A 27 -3.67 -11.55 -19.97
N ASP A 28 -2.92 -10.78 -19.17
CA ASP A 28 -1.51 -11.02 -18.90
C ASP A 28 -1.25 -10.90 -17.39
N LEU A 29 -0.78 -11.99 -16.77
CA LEU A 29 -0.49 -12.05 -15.33
C LEU A 29 0.68 -11.14 -14.90
N ASN A 30 1.46 -10.62 -15.84
CA ASN A 30 2.58 -9.71 -15.60
C ASN A 30 2.20 -8.23 -15.80
N MET A 31 0.99 -7.95 -16.29
CA MET A 31 0.48 -6.59 -16.50
C MET A 31 -0.77 -6.36 -15.65
N LEU A 32 -0.66 -5.42 -14.71
CA LEU A 32 -1.79 -4.88 -13.95
C LEU A 32 -2.89 -4.35 -14.88
N ASP A 33 -4.13 -4.35 -14.39
CA ASP A 33 -5.30 -3.74 -15.03
C ASP A 33 -5.71 -4.34 -16.39
N THR A 34 -5.15 -5.47 -16.81
CA THR A 34 -5.47 -6.15 -18.09
C THR A 34 -6.68 -7.11 -18.01
N HIS A 35 -7.65 -6.83 -17.15
CA HIS A 35 -8.80 -7.71 -16.93
C HIS A 35 -9.70 -7.82 -18.18
N ASP A 36 -10.27 -9.01 -18.43
CA ASP A 36 -11.24 -9.23 -19.50
C ASP A 36 -12.69 -8.80 -19.17
N LEU A 37 -12.89 -8.29 -17.95
CA LEU A 37 -14.13 -7.72 -17.44
C LEU A 37 -15.34 -8.66 -17.46
N ARG A 38 -15.14 -9.98 -17.58
CA ARG A 38 -16.27 -10.93 -17.70
C ARG A 38 -17.21 -10.92 -16.49
N TYR A 39 -16.66 -10.77 -15.28
CA TYR A 39 -17.43 -10.81 -14.03
C TYR A 39 -18.09 -9.48 -13.71
N LEU A 40 -17.48 -8.38 -14.15
CA LEU A 40 -18.10 -7.06 -14.17
C LEU A 40 -19.35 -7.09 -15.07
N ASN A 41 -19.22 -7.64 -16.27
CA ASN A 41 -20.30 -7.67 -17.25
C ASN A 41 -21.45 -8.64 -16.88
N SER A 42 -21.15 -9.73 -16.16
CA SER A 42 -22.16 -10.67 -15.67
C SER A 42 -22.84 -10.24 -14.36
N GLY A 43 -22.32 -9.23 -13.66
CA GLY A 43 -22.78 -8.82 -12.33
C GLY A 43 -22.24 -9.70 -11.19
N ASP A 44 -21.26 -10.57 -11.47
CA ASP A 44 -20.62 -11.42 -10.47
C ASP A 44 -19.57 -10.68 -9.63
N PHE A 45 -18.99 -9.60 -10.16
CA PHE A 45 -18.10 -8.71 -9.40
C PHE A 45 -18.93 -7.85 -8.45
N LYS A 46 -18.90 -8.19 -7.16
CA LYS A 46 -19.80 -7.69 -6.12
C LYS A 46 -19.13 -6.78 -5.08
N ALA A 47 -17.80 -6.81 -4.97
CA ALA A 47 -17.11 -5.98 -4.02
C ALA A 47 -15.67 -5.65 -4.44
N ASN A 48 -15.23 -4.44 -4.07
CA ASN A 48 -13.82 -4.10 -3.97
C ASN A 48 -13.56 -3.48 -2.60
N LEU A 49 -12.89 -4.24 -1.73
CA LEU A 49 -12.71 -3.86 -0.33
C LEU A 49 -11.34 -3.23 -0.05
N HIS A 50 -10.57 -2.90 -1.08
CA HIS A 50 -9.25 -2.31 -0.91
C HIS A 50 -9.07 -1.19 -1.94
N ILE A 51 -9.40 0.04 -1.53
CA ILE A 51 -9.42 1.22 -2.40
C ILE A 51 -8.80 2.41 -1.68
N HIS A 52 -7.90 3.07 -2.40
CA HIS A 52 -7.21 4.29 -1.98
C HIS A 52 -7.73 5.50 -2.75
N THR A 53 -7.81 6.62 -2.06
CA THR A 53 -8.24 7.93 -2.56
C THR A 53 -7.06 8.91 -2.52
N GLN A 54 -7.31 10.16 -2.93
CA GLN A 54 -6.35 11.24 -2.81
C GLN A 54 -5.98 11.58 -1.36
N TYR A 55 -6.63 11.01 -0.35
CA TYR A 55 -6.19 11.16 1.04
C TYR A 55 -4.93 10.36 1.35
N SER A 56 -4.66 9.23 0.68
CA SER A 56 -3.37 8.52 0.72
C SER A 56 -2.59 8.64 -0.60
N ASP A 57 -2.55 7.58 -1.39
CA ASP A 57 -1.78 7.45 -2.63
C ASP A 57 -2.64 7.00 -3.82
N GLY A 58 -3.96 7.05 -3.67
CA GLY A 58 -4.91 6.98 -4.77
C GLY A 58 -4.99 8.28 -5.56
N THR A 59 -5.58 8.18 -6.75
CA THR A 59 -5.77 9.34 -7.66
C THR A 59 -7.22 9.83 -7.71
N MET A 60 -8.20 9.02 -7.32
CA MET A 60 -9.60 9.43 -7.21
C MET A 60 -9.83 10.31 -5.98
N THR A 61 -10.57 11.39 -6.18
CA THR A 61 -11.30 12.07 -5.11
C THR A 61 -12.38 11.15 -4.53
N VAL A 62 -12.89 11.47 -3.33
CA VAL A 62 -14.00 10.71 -2.74
C VAL A 62 -15.27 10.83 -3.59
N SER A 63 -15.53 12.00 -4.19
CA SER A 63 -16.65 12.19 -5.10
C SER A 63 -16.54 11.28 -6.33
N GLU A 64 -15.39 11.24 -6.99
CA GLU A 64 -15.17 10.34 -8.14
C GLU A 64 -15.32 8.87 -7.76
N LEU A 65 -14.86 8.48 -6.56
CA LEU A 65 -15.07 7.12 -6.05
C LEU A 65 -16.56 6.79 -5.95
N LEU A 66 -17.36 7.67 -5.33
CA LEU A 66 -18.80 7.48 -5.16
C LEU A 66 -19.53 7.47 -6.51
N ASP A 67 -19.17 8.36 -7.44
CA ASP A 67 -19.69 8.36 -8.82
C ASP A 67 -19.40 7.04 -9.55
N ASN A 68 -18.19 6.49 -9.39
CA ASN A 68 -17.84 5.19 -9.97
C ASN A 68 -18.67 4.07 -9.34
N ALA A 69 -18.88 4.10 -8.02
CA ALA A 69 -19.66 3.09 -7.31
C ALA A 69 -21.15 3.13 -7.71
N GLU A 70 -21.72 4.33 -7.86
CA GLU A 70 -23.10 4.52 -8.32
C GLU A 70 -23.26 3.95 -9.74
N LYS A 71 -22.33 4.24 -10.66
CA LYS A 71 -22.35 3.65 -12.01
C LYS A 71 -22.21 2.13 -12.01
N LEU A 72 -21.36 1.58 -11.13
CA LEU A 72 -21.19 0.13 -11.01
C LEU A 72 -22.46 -0.57 -10.53
N SER A 73 -23.31 0.12 -9.78
CA SER A 73 -24.60 -0.43 -9.31
C SER A 73 -25.56 -0.79 -10.44
N GLU A 74 -25.39 -0.19 -11.63
CA GLU A 74 -26.14 -0.54 -12.85
C GLU A 74 -25.82 -1.95 -13.37
N LYS A 75 -24.62 -2.45 -13.08
CA LYS A 75 -24.14 -3.79 -13.49
C LYS A 75 -24.29 -4.80 -12.36
N THR A 76 -23.97 -4.38 -11.15
CA THR A 76 -24.02 -5.23 -9.97
C THR A 76 -24.86 -4.57 -8.89
N ASN A 77 -26.08 -5.09 -8.67
CA ASN A 77 -26.89 -4.66 -7.55
C ASN A 77 -26.17 -4.93 -6.22
N ASP A 78 -26.30 -4.00 -5.28
CA ASP A 78 -25.68 -4.05 -3.94
C ASP A 78 -24.14 -4.16 -3.92
N PHE A 79 -23.47 -3.65 -4.96
CA PHE A 79 -22.01 -3.58 -5.01
C PHE A 79 -21.43 -2.89 -3.77
N LEU A 80 -20.46 -3.53 -3.11
CA LEU A 80 -19.85 -3.05 -1.87
C LEU A 80 -18.42 -2.53 -2.11
N ILE A 81 -18.19 -1.27 -1.77
CA ILE A 81 -16.84 -0.70 -1.72
C ILE A 81 -16.35 -0.51 -0.28
N ALA A 82 -15.04 -0.47 -0.07
CA ALA A 82 -14.46 0.05 1.15
C ALA A 82 -13.36 1.07 0.85
N ILE A 83 -13.40 2.24 1.53
CA ILE A 83 -12.27 3.18 1.56
C ILE A 83 -11.27 2.67 2.59
N THR A 84 -10.02 2.50 2.19
CA THR A 84 -8.96 1.94 3.04
C THR A 84 -7.66 2.71 2.86
N ASP A 85 -7.74 4.04 2.89
CA ASP A 85 -6.56 4.90 2.76
C ASP A 85 -5.47 4.55 3.78
N HIS A 86 -4.21 4.69 3.38
CA HIS A 86 -3.06 4.45 4.25
C HIS A 86 -3.01 5.42 5.43
N ASP A 87 -3.00 4.86 6.64
CA ASP A 87 -2.81 5.57 7.91
C ASP A 87 -3.69 6.82 8.08
N THR A 88 -4.86 6.91 7.44
CA THR A 88 -5.82 8.01 7.59
C THR A 88 -7.26 7.57 7.38
N ILE A 89 -8.19 8.29 8.00
CA ILE A 89 -9.64 8.09 7.88
C ILE A 89 -10.34 9.32 7.31
N ASP A 90 -9.58 10.29 6.81
CA ASP A 90 -10.13 11.55 6.30
C ASP A 90 -11.00 11.32 5.05
N GLY A 91 -10.66 10.33 4.21
CA GLY A 91 -11.51 9.89 3.10
C GLY A 91 -12.86 9.32 3.55
N ALA A 92 -12.89 8.57 4.65
CA ALA A 92 -14.14 8.09 5.24
C ALA A 92 -14.99 9.25 5.80
N LYS A 93 -14.37 10.25 6.45
CA LYS A 93 -15.06 11.45 6.94
C LYS A 93 -15.65 12.29 5.80
N GLU A 94 -14.96 12.41 4.67
CA GLU A 94 -15.52 13.08 3.49
C GLU A 94 -16.66 12.25 2.88
N ALA A 95 -16.48 10.94 2.74
CA ALA A 95 -17.48 10.05 2.15
C ALA A 95 -18.80 10.08 2.95
N GLU A 96 -18.73 10.12 4.28
CA GLU A 96 -19.91 10.26 5.14
C GLU A 96 -20.73 11.51 4.83
N LYS A 97 -20.10 12.63 4.47
CA LYS A 97 -20.80 13.88 4.13
C LYS A 97 -21.42 13.84 2.74
N LEU A 98 -20.85 13.05 1.84
CA LEU A 98 -21.26 13.02 0.43
C LEU A 98 -22.26 11.91 0.11
N ILE A 99 -22.27 10.82 0.89
CA ILE A 99 -23.01 9.59 0.57
C ILE A 99 -24.52 9.80 0.45
N GLU A 100 -25.10 10.77 1.16
CA GLU A 100 -26.53 11.09 1.09
C GLU A 100 -26.98 11.56 -0.32
N ASN A 101 -26.04 11.99 -1.17
CA ASN A 101 -26.30 12.36 -2.55
C ASN A 101 -26.39 11.16 -3.51
N TYR A 102 -26.16 9.93 -3.02
CA TYR A 102 -26.09 8.71 -3.82
C TYR A 102 -27.13 7.70 -3.35
N ASN A 103 -27.87 7.11 -4.29
CA ASN A 103 -28.99 6.22 -3.95
C ASN A 103 -28.57 4.77 -3.87
N HIS A 104 -27.55 4.35 -4.62
CA HIS A 104 -27.24 2.94 -4.83
C HIS A 104 -25.86 2.50 -4.31
N VAL A 105 -25.04 3.44 -3.83
CA VAL A 105 -23.73 3.12 -3.26
C VAL A 105 -23.89 2.37 -1.93
N ASN A 106 -23.18 1.24 -1.77
CA ASN A 106 -22.93 0.64 -0.46
C ASN A 106 -21.44 0.80 -0.13
N ILE A 107 -21.13 1.49 0.96
CA ILE A 107 -19.76 1.82 1.34
C ILE A 107 -19.46 1.39 2.77
N CYS A 108 -18.36 0.67 2.95
CA CYS A 108 -17.78 0.38 4.25
C CYS A 108 -16.65 1.38 4.52
N PHE A 109 -16.65 2.03 5.67
CA PHE A 109 -15.53 2.86 6.09
C PHE A 109 -14.43 1.98 6.67
N GLY A 110 -13.20 2.23 6.24
CA GLY A 110 -12.03 1.50 6.68
C GLY A 110 -10.75 2.33 6.64
N VAL A 111 -9.65 1.65 6.90
CA VAL A 111 -8.28 2.21 6.89
C VAL A 111 -7.30 1.06 6.65
N GLU A 112 -6.21 1.33 5.93
CA GLU A 112 -5.05 0.43 5.86
C GLU A 112 -3.95 0.96 6.78
N ILE A 113 -3.73 0.29 7.92
CA ILE A 113 -2.71 0.68 8.89
C ILE A 113 -1.37 0.06 8.48
N SER A 114 -0.34 0.89 8.31
CA SER A 114 1.02 0.44 8.04
C SER A 114 1.65 -0.15 9.32
N THR A 115 2.19 -1.37 9.27
CA THR A 115 2.83 -2.00 10.43
C THR A 115 4.12 -2.71 10.05
N ILE A 116 4.96 -2.93 11.06
CA ILE A 116 6.22 -3.65 10.91
C ILE A 116 6.23 -4.81 11.89
N GLY A 117 6.34 -6.03 11.37
CA GLY A 117 6.68 -7.17 12.20
C GLY A 117 8.20 -7.32 12.31
N ILE A 118 8.68 -7.47 13.54
CA ILE A 118 10.09 -7.70 13.87
C ILE A 118 10.32 -8.95 14.73
N ASN A 119 9.24 -9.62 15.11
CA ASN A 119 9.25 -10.74 16.05
C ASN A 119 8.94 -12.08 15.38
N PHE A 120 9.09 -12.18 14.05
CA PHE A 120 8.81 -13.41 13.31
C PHE A 120 9.97 -14.43 13.42
N PRO A 121 9.68 -15.74 13.35
CA PRO A 121 10.72 -16.77 13.41
C PRO A 121 11.67 -16.68 12.22
N ASN A 122 12.98 -16.88 12.47
CA ASN A 122 14.05 -16.84 11.46
C ASN A 122 14.11 -15.52 10.66
N GLN A 123 13.54 -14.44 11.21
CA GLN A 123 13.45 -13.16 10.54
C GLN A 123 14.81 -12.44 10.53
N THR A 124 15.31 -12.14 9.34
CA THR A 124 16.58 -11.40 9.16
C THR A 124 16.38 -9.92 8.84
N LYS A 125 15.17 -9.54 8.43
CA LYS A 125 14.79 -8.16 8.11
C LYS A 125 13.34 -7.91 8.56
N PRO A 126 13.00 -6.68 8.97
CA PRO A 126 11.62 -6.32 9.27
C PRO A 126 10.68 -6.70 8.11
N ALA A 127 9.46 -7.09 8.47
CA ALA A 127 8.42 -7.46 7.54
C ALA A 127 7.36 -6.37 7.56
N GLN A 128 7.16 -5.69 6.43
CA GLN A 128 6.03 -4.80 6.26
C GLN A 128 4.76 -5.64 6.19
N VAL A 129 3.85 -5.42 7.12
CA VAL A 129 2.54 -6.08 7.17
C VAL A 129 1.50 -4.98 7.23
N HIS A 130 0.53 -4.99 6.34
CA HIS A 130 -0.55 -4.01 6.39
C HIS A 130 -1.81 -4.64 6.97
N LEU A 131 -2.53 -3.83 7.74
CA LEU A 131 -3.72 -4.22 8.46
C LEU A 131 -4.90 -3.40 7.92
N LEU A 132 -5.82 -4.05 7.22
CA LEU A 132 -7.08 -3.43 6.82
C LEU A 132 -8.03 -3.51 8.02
N VAL A 133 -8.71 -2.40 8.31
CA VAL A 133 -9.77 -2.34 9.32
C VAL A 133 -11.04 -1.87 8.64
N TYR A 134 -12.15 -2.59 8.83
CA TYR A 134 -13.43 -2.35 8.16
C TYR A 134 -14.55 -2.09 9.17
N GLY A 135 -15.49 -1.23 8.82
CA GLY A 135 -16.63 -0.88 9.66
C GLY A 135 -16.24 0.04 10.81
N ILE A 136 -15.25 0.91 10.59
CA ILE A 136 -14.82 1.88 11.60
C ILE A 136 -15.84 3.01 11.76
N ASN A 137 -15.85 3.64 12.94
CA ASN A 137 -16.48 4.93 13.15
C ASN A 137 -15.50 6.06 12.75
N PRO A 138 -15.81 6.89 11.73
CA PRO A 138 -14.92 7.96 11.26
C PRO A 138 -14.76 9.12 12.27
N HIS A 139 -15.55 9.12 13.35
CA HIS A 139 -15.45 10.07 14.47
C HIS A 139 -14.81 9.48 15.73
N ASP A 140 -14.25 8.27 15.67
CA ASP A 140 -13.55 7.68 16.81
C ASP A 140 -12.25 8.47 17.08
N GLN A 141 -12.26 9.28 18.15
CA GLN A 141 -11.14 10.14 18.52
C GLN A 141 -9.87 9.34 18.85
N LYS A 142 -9.98 8.10 19.34
CA LYS A 142 -8.80 7.27 19.66
C LYS A 142 -8.12 6.83 18.37
N LEU A 143 -8.91 6.34 17.40
CA LEU A 143 -8.39 5.96 16.08
C LEU A 143 -7.80 7.17 15.36
N ASP A 144 -8.52 8.29 15.32
CA ASP A 144 -8.05 9.51 14.65
C ASP A 144 -6.74 10.03 15.24
N SER A 145 -6.64 10.06 16.58
CA SER A 145 -5.42 10.50 17.28
C SER A 145 -4.26 9.55 17.04
N TYR A 146 -4.49 8.24 17.10
CA TYR A 146 -3.46 7.23 16.83
C TYR A 146 -2.86 7.38 15.43
N LEU A 147 -3.72 7.51 14.42
CA LEU A 147 -3.29 7.67 13.03
C LEU A 147 -2.58 9.02 12.82
N LYS A 148 -3.11 10.11 13.40
CA LYS A 148 -2.53 11.44 13.26
C LYS A 148 -1.13 11.52 13.88
N ILE A 149 -0.95 11.03 15.10
CA ILE A 149 0.37 11.02 15.78
C ILE A 149 1.39 10.24 14.95
N LYS A 150 0.99 9.05 14.47
CA LYS A 150 1.82 8.22 13.59
C LYS A 150 2.25 8.97 12.32
N ARG A 151 1.32 9.67 11.65
CA ARG A 151 1.63 10.48 10.45
C ARG A 151 2.57 11.64 10.76
N GLU A 152 2.34 12.37 11.85
CA GLU A 152 3.15 13.53 12.24
C GLU A 152 4.60 13.12 12.57
N LEU A 153 4.77 12.07 13.38
CA LEU A 153 6.10 11.52 13.71
C LEU A 153 6.84 11.04 12.46
N LYS A 154 6.13 10.40 11.53
CA LYS A 154 6.73 9.87 10.30
C LYS A 154 7.12 10.96 9.31
N LEU A 155 6.30 12.01 9.19
CA LEU A 155 6.65 13.20 8.42
C LEU A 155 7.86 13.92 9.03
N GLN A 156 7.95 14.01 10.36
CA GLN A 156 9.10 14.60 11.03
C GLN A 156 10.37 13.78 10.76
N LEU A 157 10.30 12.44 10.87
CA LEU A 157 11.41 11.55 10.52
C LEU A 157 11.89 11.75 9.07
N ALA A 158 10.96 11.91 8.12
CA ALA A 158 11.31 12.21 6.72
C ALA A 158 12.07 13.54 6.59
N LYS A 159 11.58 14.61 7.24
CA LYS A 159 12.24 15.93 7.23
C LYS A 159 13.63 15.89 7.86
N ASP A 160 13.78 15.23 9.01
CA ASP A 160 15.08 15.10 9.69
C ASP A 160 16.08 14.27 8.88
N THR A 161 15.58 13.29 8.13
CA THR A 161 16.41 12.47 7.24
C THR A 161 16.88 13.28 6.04
N ILE A 162 16.00 14.08 5.44
CA ILE A 162 16.35 15.03 4.36
C ILE A 162 17.36 16.07 4.85
N TYR A 163 17.18 16.63 6.04
CA TYR A 163 18.16 17.54 6.65
C TYR A 163 19.55 16.91 6.78
N ARG A 164 19.63 15.65 7.25
CA ARG A 164 20.89 14.89 7.31
C ARG A 164 21.49 14.63 5.93
N LEU A 165 20.67 14.33 4.93
CA LEU A 165 21.10 14.17 3.54
C LEU A 165 21.77 15.45 3.01
N ASN A 166 21.11 16.61 3.15
CA ASN A 166 21.66 17.90 2.71
C ASN A 166 22.94 18.29 3.44
N LYS A 167 23.05 17.97 4.74
CA LYS A 167 24.28 18.20 5.51
C LYS A 167 25.45 17.34 5.01
N ALA A 168 25.19 16.10 4.64
CA ALA A 168 26.22 15.16 4.19
C ALA A 168 26.59 15.31 2.71
N LEU A 169 25.67 15.83 1.90
CA LEU A 169 25.78 15.98 0.46
C LEU A 169 25.38 17.41 0.05
N PRO A 170 26.18 18.43 0.41
CA PRO A 170 25.81 19.85 0.27
C PRO A 170 25.68 20.35 -1.17
N ASP A 171 26.15 19.57 -2.15
CA ASP A 171 26.01 19.89 -3.58
C ASP A 171 24.59 19.62 -4.11
N TYR A 172 23.71 19.01 -3.29
CA TYR A 172 22.33 18.72 -3.65
C TYR A 172 21.36 19.47 -2.72
N ASP A 173 20.22 19.86 -3.28
CA ASP A 173 19.07 20.34 -2.53
C ASP A 173 18.00 19.25 -2.49
N PHE A 174 18.12 18.32 -1.54
CA PHE A 174 17.07 17.34 -1.29
C PHE A 174 15.89 17.99 -0.56
N ASN A 175 14.67 17.77 -1.03
CA ASN A 175 13.47 18.30 -0.37
C ASN A 175 12.29 17.31 -0.45
N ILE A 176 11.28 17.54 0.40
CA ILE A 176 10.13 16.64 0.55
C ILE A 176 9.21 16.67 -0.67
N GLU A 177 9.13 17.82 -1.36
CA GLU A 177 8.29 18.00 -2.55
C GLU A 177 8.80 17.10 -3.68
N GLU A 178 10.09 17.15 -3.99
CA GLU A 178 10.70 16.27 -4.97
C GLU A 178 10.61 14.81 -4.55
N ALA A 179 10.91 14.47 -3.29
CA ALA A 179 10.78 13.10 -2.79
C ALA A 179 9.37 12.52 -3.00
N SER A 180 8.34 13.36 -2.90
CA SER A 180 6.94 12.97 -3.07
C SER A 180 6.56 12.63 -4.52
N LYS A 181 7.33 13.08 -5.52
CA LYS A 181 7.04 12.83 -6.94
C LYS A 181 7.03 11.34 -7.30
N CYS A 182 7.87 10.54 -6.63
CA CYS A 182 7.90 9.09 -6.83
C CYS A 182 6.94 8.34 -5.89
N HIS A 183 6.54 8.96 -4.77
CA HIS A 183 5.69 8.35 -3.77
C HIS A 183 5.09 9.38 -2.80
N ILE A 184 3.83 9.79 -3.03
CA ILE A 184 3.20 10.92 -2.31
C ILE A 184 3.10 10.70 -0.78
N MET A 185 3.01 9.45 -0.31
CA MET A 185 2.86 9.15 1.13
C MET A 185 3.99 9.68 2.00
N ILE A 186 5.20 9.91 1.47
CA ILE A 186 6.31 10.47 2.27
C ILE A 186 5.99 11.90 2.75
N ALA A 187 5.32 12.70 1.92
CA ALA A 187 4.91 14.05 2.28
C ALA A 187 3.72 14.07 3.25
N LYS A 188 3.03 12.94 3.39
CA LYS A 188 1.84 12.77 4.25
C LYS A 188 2.13 11.96 5.52
N GLY A 189 3.29 11.32 5.63
CA GLY A 189 3.67 10.48 6.76
C GLY A 189 2.94 9.12 6.85
N GLN A 190 2.45 8.57 5.74
CA GLN A 190 1.47 7.46 5.77
C GLN A 190 2.03 6.03 5.58
N ASP A 191 3.34 5.85 5.34
CA ASP A 191 3.89 4.49 5.12
C ASP A 191 5.38 4.36 5.47
N GLU A 192 6.29 4.51 4.50
CA GLU A 192 7.73 4.28 4.66
C GLU A 192 8.53 5.54 4.30
N VAL A 193 9.66 5.75 4.97
CA VAL A 193 10.55 6.90 4.73
C VAL A 193 11.76 6.49 3.89
N ALA A 194 12.38 5.36 4.22
CA ALA A 194 13.63 4.95 3.58
C ALA A 194 13.43 4.58 2.11
N HIS A 195 12.31 3.93 1.77
CA HIS A 195 12.08 3.43 0.42
C HIS A 195 11.83 4.55 -0.61
N PRO A 196 10.97 5.57 -0.36
CA PRO A 196 10.87 6.73 -1.24
C PRO A 196 12.19 7.50 -1.37
N LEU A 197 12.92 7.71 -0.26
CA LEU A 197 14.21 8.40 -0.27
C LEU A 197 15.29 7.65 -1.06
N LYS A 198 15.30 6.30 -1.03
CA LYS A 198 16.14 5.50 -1.93
C LYS A 198 15.88 5.82 -3.39
N LYS A 199 14.60 5.89 -3.80
CA LYS A 199 14.24 6.18 -5.19
C LYS A 199 14.65 7.59 -5.58
N TYR A 200 14.37 8.54 -4.69
CA TYR A 200 14.64 9.95 -4.89
C TYR A 200 16.13 10.25 -4.96
N THR A 201 16.89 9.90 -3.93
CA THR A 201 18.33 10.21 -3.85
C THR A 201 19.11 9.55 -4.98
N ALA A 202 18.87 8.27 -5.28
CA ALA A 202 19.53 7.61 -6.41
C ALA A 202 19.15 8.24 -7.75
N GLY A 203 17.88 8.60 -7.94
CA GLY A 203 17.40 9.24 -9.16
C GLY A 203 17.98 10.63 -9.37
N LYS A 204 17.89 11.50 -8.36
CA LYS A 204 18.41 12.88 -8.41
C LYS A 204 19.93 12.90 -8.60
N ILE A 205 20.69 12.14 -7.81
CA ILE A 205 22.16 12.08 -7.92
C ILE A 205 22.60 11.68 -9.33
N LEU A 206 21.95 10.66 -9.92
CA LEU A 206 22.32 10.20 -11.26
C LEU A 206 21.83 11.13 -12.37
N LEU A 207 20.63 11.71 -12.23
CA LEU A 207 20.13 12.67 -13.20
C LEU A 207 21.01 13.92 -13.24
N ASP A 208 21.30 14.51 -12.08
CA ASP A 208 22.15 15.71 -11.96
C ASP A 208 23.58 15.44 -12.48
N TYR A 209 24.08 14.20 -12.31
CA TYR A 209 25.40 13.83 -12.82
C TYR A 209 25.45 13.67 -14.34
N TYR A 210 24.51 12.93 -14.93
CA TYR A 210 24.54 12.64 -16.37
C TYR A 210 23.93 13.75 -17.22
N ILE A 211 22.92 14.45 -16.71
CA ILE A 211 22.10 15.41 -17.43
C ILE A 211 21.74 16.57 -16.49
N PRO A 212 22.70 17.43 -16.12
CA PRO A 212 22.50 18.51 -15.15
C PRO A 212 21.39 19.50 -15.54
N ASP A 213 21.15 19.69 -16.85
CA ASP A 213 20.13 20.58 -17.40
C ASP A 213 18.88 19.81 -17.90
N ALA A 214 18.51 18.73 -17.21
CA ALA A 214 17.36 17.92 -17.61
C ALA A 214 16.04 18.70 -17.50
N GLU A 215 15.31 18.80 -18.62
CA GLU A 215 13.95 19.37 -18.69
C GLU A 215 12.86 18.43 -18.11
N PHE A 216 13.25 17.37 -17.41
CA PHE A 216 12.37 16.40 -16.79
C PHE A 216 12.89 15.99 -15.42
N SER A 217 11.99 15.56 -14.54
CA SER A 217 12.34 15.16 -13.19
C SER A 217 12.76 13.69 -13.09
N TYR A 218 13.55 13.39 -12.06
CA TYR A 218 14.11 12.06 -11.82
C TYR A 218 13.05 10.92 -11.81
N ASP A 219 11.81 11.19 -11.43
CA ASP A 219 10.75 10.20 -11.31
C ASP A 219 10.15 9.77 -12.65
N MET A 220 10.31 10.55 -13.73
CA MET A 220 9.74 10.23 -15.04
C MET A 220 10.29 8.90 -15.62
N PRO A 221 11.61 8.64 -15.66
CA PRO A 221 12.15 7.33 -16.02
C PRO A 221 11.60 6.18 -15.15
N ILE A 222 11.45 6.41 -13.84
CA ILE A 222 10.92 5.40 -12.90
C ILE A 222 9.48 5.04 -13.25
N LYS A 223 8.64 6.04 -13.52
CA LYS A 223 7.23 5.85 -13.86
C LYS A 223 7.08 5.13 -15.21
N LYS A 224 7.81 5.58 -16.23
CA LYS A 224 7.74 5.00 -17.59
C LYS A 224 8.20 3.55 -17.65
N PHE A 225 9.25 3.20 -16.90
CA PHE A 225 9.86 1.87 -16.91
C PHE A 225 9.75 1.13 -15.57
N LYS A 226 8.62 1.29 -14.88
CA LYS A 226 8.36 0.70 -13.56
C LYS A 226 8.64 -0.81 -13.51
N TYR A 227 8.41 -1.53 -14.61
CA TYR A 227 8.63 -2.97 -14.71
C TYR A 227 10.10 -3.40 -14.52
N LEU A 228 11.07 -2.52 -14.78
CA LEU A 228 12.50 -2.81 -14.58
C LEU A 228 12.88 -2.97 -13.10
N PHE A 229 12.14 -2.32 -12.20
CA PHE A 229 12.46 -2.23 -10.76
C PHE A 229 12.00 -3.45 -9.95
N LYS A 230 11.72 -4.59 -10.60
CA LYS A 230 11.28 -5.84 -9.97
C LYS A 230 12.44 -6.80 -9.62
N GLY A 231 13.66 -6.52 -10.08
CA GLY A 231 14.84 -7.38 -9.90
C GLY A 231 15.62 -7.20 -8.59
N ASN A 232 16.69 -7.99 -8.43
CA ASN A 232 17.61 -7.93 -7.29
C ASN A 232 18.84 -7.02 -7.52
N GLU A 233 18.94 -6.41 -8.71
CA GLU A 233 20.02 -5.48 -9.04
C GLU A 233 19.94 -4.21 -8.16
N PRO A 234 21.07 -3.58 -7.79
CA PRO A 234 21.05 -2.34 -7.05
C PRO A 234 20.19 -1.27 -7.73
N TYR A 235 19.32 -0.61 -6.96
CA TYR A 235 18.31 0.31 -7.47
C TYR A 235 18.89 1.39 -8.42
N TYR A 236 20.05 1.94 -8.07
CA TYR A 236 20.70 2.99 -8.86
C TYR A 236 21.21 2.51 -10.23
N LYS A 237 21.59 1.23 -10.36
CA LYS A 237 21.95 0.63 -11.66
C LYS A 237 20.72 0.41 -12.54
N ILE A 238 19.61 -0.02 -11.95
CA ILE A 238 18.32 -0.11 -12.65
C ILE A 238 17.88 1.29 -13.09
N TYR A 239 18.07 2.30 -12.24
CA TYR A 239 17.75 3.68 -12.58
C TYR A 239 18.56 4.20 -13.78
N LYS A 240 19.87 3.94 -13.83
CA LYS A 240 20.70 4.26 -15.02
C LYS A 240 20.09 3.66 -16.29
N LYS A 241 19.75 2.37 -16.28
CA LYS A 241 19.10 1.70 -17.43
C LYS A 241 17.79 2.36 -17.82
N ALA A 242 16.96 2.70 -16.84
CA ALA A 242 15.71 3.41 -17.08
C ALA A 242 15.94 4.81 -17.68
N LEU A 243 16.99 5.51 -17.23
CA LEU A 243 17.38 6.83 -17.75
C LEU A 243 17.86 6.73 -19.21
N GLU A 244 18.73 5.75 -19.53
CA GLU A 244 19.17 5.46 -20.91
C GLU A 244 17.99 5.19 -21.84
N MET A 245 17.05 4.35 -21.40
CA MET A 245 15.82 4.06 -22.16
C MET A 245 14.90 5.27 -22.29
N TYR A 246 14.90 6.17 -21.30
CA TYR A 246 14.06 7.37 -21.31
C TYR A 246 14.59 8.40 -22.29
N THR A 247 15.90 8.59 -22.35
CA THR A 247 16.57 9.60 -23.18
C THR A 247 16.99 9.09 -24.55
N GLY A 248 17.04 7.76 -24.73
CA GLY A 248 17.58 7.13 -25.94
C GLY A 248 19.10 7.28 -26.08
N GLN A 249 19.80 7.55 -24.98
CA GLN A 249 21.26 7.75 -24.94
C GLN A 249 21.92 6.65 -24.12
N GLU A 250 23.08 6.17 -24.59
CA GLU A 250 23.95 5.30 -23.81
C GLU A 250 24.78 6.15 -22.83
N LEU A 251 24.77 5.79 -21.55
CA LEU A 251 25.49 6.53 -20.51
C LEU A 251 26.76 5.76 -20.11
N PRO A 252 27.88 6.44 -19.84
CA PRO A 252 29.10 5.76 -19.37
C PRO A 252 28.88 5.09 -18.01
N ASP A 253 29.83 4.27 -17.57
CA ASP A 253 29.78 3.65 -16.25
C ASP A 253 29.70 4.69 -15.13
N ILE A 254 28.98 4.34 -14.05
CA ILE A 254 28.81 5.22 -12.89
C ILE A 254 30.17 5.38 -12.21
N PRO A 255 30.72 6.61 -12.12
CA PRO A 255 32.00 6.81 -11.49
C PRO A 255 31.98 6.47 -10.00
N GLU A 256 33.13 6.03 -9.47
CA GLU A 256 33.28 5.65 -8.06
C GLU A 256 32.87 6.78 -7.09
N ASN A 257 33.20 8.05 -7.41
CA ASN A 257 32.82 9.18 -6.58
C ASN A 257 31.29 9.42 -6.55
N ILE A 258 30.57 9.06 -7.62
CA ILE A 258 29.10 9.14 -7.67
C ILE A 258 28.48 7.95 -6.90
N GLU A 259 29.02 6.74 -7.08
CA GLU A 259 28.60 5.59 -6.27
C GLU A 259 28.78 5.85 -4.76
N LYS A 260 29.90 6.48 -4.38
CA LYS A 260 30.14 6.88 -2.99
C LYS A 260 29.08 7.85 -2.45
N ARG A 261 28.63 8.83 -3.25
CA ARG A 261 27.54 9.74 -2.86
C ARG A 261 26.22 9.00 -2.67
N ILE A 262 25.89 8.05 -3.56
CA ILE A 262 24.72 7.19 -3.43
C ILE A 262 24.80 6.34 -2.16
N GLN A 263 25.98 5.82 -1.82
CA GLN A 263 26.20 5.03 -0.62
C GLN A 263 26.06 5.88 0.66
N ILE A 264 26.57 7.11 0.69
CA ILE A 264 26.35 8.06 1.80
C ILE A 264 24.85 8.31 1.99
N ALA A 265 24.12 8.61 0.89
CA ALA A 265 22.67 8.80 0.97
C ALA A 265 21.96 7.57 1.53
N ARG A 266 22.39 6.36 1.12
CA ARG A 266 21.89 5.08 1.61
C ARG A 266 22.08 4.90 3.10
N GLU A 267 23.26 5.16 3.62
CA GLU A 267 23.54 5.03 5.05
C GLU A 267 22.65 5.96 5.88
N ILE A 268 22.33 7.14 5.36
CA ILE A 268 21.46 8.12 6.03
C ILE A 268 20.00 7.69 5.98
N TYR A 269 19.43 7.41 4.79
CA TYR A 269 18.01 7.08 4.70
C TYR A 269 17.68 5.72 5.34
N MET A 270 18.63 4.78 5.41
CA MET A 270 18.41 3.49 6.06
C MET A 270 18.26 3.60 7.58
N GLN A 271 18.77 4.67 8.21
CA GLN A 271 18.53 4.94 9.64
C GLN A 271 17.07 5.33 9.91
N ALA A 272 16.30 5.70 8.87
CA ALA A 272 14.88 5.95 8.96
C ALA A 272 14.02 4.69 8.74
N HIS A 273 14.63 3.53 8.51
CA HIS A 273 13.94 2.25 8.43
C HIS A 273 14.10 1.50 9.76
N PRO A 274 13.03 0.92 10.33
CA PRO A 274 13.15 0.00 11.46
C PRO A 274 14.08 -1.18 11.15
N SER A 275 14.69 -1.78 12.18
CA SER A 275 15.44 -3.03 12.04
C SER A 275 15.05 -4.02 13.14
N ILE A 276 15.43 -5.29 12.98
CA ILE A 276 15.25 -6.28 14.06
C ILE A 276 16.01 -5.79 15.30
N GLY A 277 15.32 -5.73 16.44
CA GLY A 277 15.86 -5.20 17.70
C GLY A 277 15.93 -3.67 17.80
N ASN A 278 15.50 -2.92 16.78
CA ASN A 278 15.44 -1.46 16.81
C ASN A 278 14.20 -0.95 16.08
N MET A 279 13.09 -0.91 16.80
CA MET A 279 11.84 -0.32 16.31
C MET A 279 11.88 1.19 16.49
N LEU A 280 11.57 1.93 15.44
CA LEU A 280 11.51 3.40 15.49
C LEU A 280 10.11 3.84 15.92
N GLU A 281 10.03 4.83 16.81
CA GLU A 281 8.78 5.40 17.33
C GLU A 281 7.75 5.77 16.24
N PRO A 282 8.12 6.33 15.07
CA PRO A 282 7.16 6.67 14.01
C PRO A 282 6.46 5.46 13.36
N PHE A 283 6.91 4.25 13.65
CA PHE A 283 6.34 3.01 13.12
C PHE A 283 5.59 2.28 14.23
N SER A 284 4.59 1.49 13.84
CA SER A 284 3.86 0.64 14.80
C SER A 284 4.23 -0.79 14.56
N SER A 285 4.46 -1.54 15.64
CA SER A 285 4.67 -2.98 15.52
C SER A 285 3.35 -3.62 15.05
N PHE A 286 3.46 -4.77 14.40
CA PHE A 286 2.29 -5.52 13.96
C PHE A 286 1.37 -5.87 15.15
N GLU A 287 1.93 -6.42 16.22
CA GLU A 287 1.17 -6.81 17.41
C GLU A 287 0.51 -5.62 18.12
N ASP A 288 1.24 -4.50 18.29
CA ASP A 288 0.69 -3.31 18.96
C ASP A 288 -0.46 -2.70 18.15
N ALA A 289 -0.35 -2.65 16.83
CA ALA A 289 -1.41 -2.13 15.96
C ALA A 289 -2.66 -3.03 16.01
N VAL A 290 -2.46 -4.36 15.98
CA VAL A 290 -3.57 -5.31 16.11
C VAL A 290 -4.24 -5.20 17.48
N GLU A 291 -3.47 -5.10 18.56
CA GLU A 291 -4.00 -4.93 19.91
C GLU A 291 -4.71 -3.59 20.11
N PHE A 292 -4.18 -2.51 19.52
CA PHE A 292 -4.83 -1.21 19.50
C PHE A 292 -6.23 -1.29 18.86
N VAL A 293 -6.33 -1.86 17.65
CA VAL A 293 -7.62 -2.00 16.95
C VAL A 293 -8.58 -2.93 17.70
N SER A 294 -8.04 -3.98 18.33
CA SER A 294 -8.79 -4.88 19.23
C SER A 294 -9.51 -4.11 20.34
N GLY A 295 -8.90 -3.05 20.87
CA GLY A 295 -9.45 -2.19 21.92
C GLY A 295 -10.42 -1.09 21.47
N LEU A 296 -10.65 -0.90 20.17
CA LEU A 296 -11.61 0.09 19.65
C LEU A 296 -13.06 -0.36 19.85
N ASN A 297 -14.03 0.55 19.75
CA ASN A 297 -15.46 0.21 19.88
C ASN A 297 -16.07 -0.42 18.61
N SER A 298 -15.42 -0.21 17.47
CA SER A 298 -15.84 -0.70 16.15
C SER A 298 -14.62 -1.12 15.36
N GLY A 299 -14.82 -1.84 14.26
CA GLY A 299 -13.77 -2.20 13.33
C GLY A 299 -13.39 -3.67 13.45
N VAL A 300 -13.43 -4.37 12.31
CA VAL A 300 -12.91 -5.73 12.14
C VAL A 300 -11.72 -5.72 11.20
N MET A 301 -10.78 -6.61 11.48
CA MET A 301 -9.48 -6.60 10.85
C MET A 301 -9.34 -7.67 9.76
N SER A 302 -8.57 -7.33 8.74
CA SER A 302 -8.04 -8.24 7.74
C SER A 302 -6.53 -8.03 7.57
N ILE A 303 -5.77 -9.12 7.45
CA ILE A 303 -4.41 -9.02 6.93
C ILE A 303 -4.49 -8.63 5.44
N ALA A 304 -3.89 -7.50 5.08
CA ALA A 304 -3.83 -7.03 3.70
C ALA A 304 -2.76 -7.79 2.92
N HIS A 305 -3.05 -8.09 1.65
CA HIS A 305 -2.16 -8.67 0.64
C HIS A 305 -1.00 -9.51 1.21
N PRO A 306 -1.28 -10.58 1.99
CA PRO A 306 -0.26 -11.31 2.76
C PRO A 306 0.92 -11.80 1.92
N ALA A 307 0.73 -12.13 0.64
CA ALA A 307 1.83 -12.58 -0.22
C ALA A 307 2.79 -11.46 -0.66
N ARG A 308 2.49 -10.18 -0.39
CA ARG A 308 3.45 -9.06 -0.53
C ARG A 308 4.46 -9.04 0.61
N THR A 309 4.08 -9.57 1.76
CA THR A 309 4.99 -9.78 2.89
C THR A 309 5.90 -10.96 2.58
N LYS A 310 7.17 -10.69 2.28
CA LYS A 310 8.13 -11.75 1.94
C LYS A 310 8.38 -12.66 3.14
N ALA A 311 7.69 -13.81 3.17
CA ALA A 311 7.96 -14.92 4.05
C ALA A 311 9.40 -15.44 3.88
N TYR A 312 10.06 -15.67 5.01
CA TYR A 312 11.41 -16.24 5.10
C TYR A 312 11.39 -17.77 5.21
N CYS A 313 10.33 -18.34 5.77
CA CYS A 313 10.11 -19.78 5.91
C CYS A 313 8.61 -20.13 5.76
N PRO A 314 8.24 -21.40 5.49
CA PRO A 314 6.84 -21.85 5.37
C PRO A 314 5.96 -21.49 6.57
N GLU A 315 6.52 -21.53 7.77
CA GLU A 315 5.83 -21.33 9.05
C GLU A 315 5.46 -19.86 9.28
N PHE A 316 6.04 -18.93 8.51
CA PHE A 316 5.82 -17.49 8.63
C PHE A 316 4.33 -17.13 8.66
N TYR A 317 3.53 -17.64 7.72
CA TYR A 317 2.10 -17.31 7.64
C TYR A 317 1.28 -17.93 8.77
N SER A 318 1.69 -19.11 9.27
CA SER A 318 1.03 -19.69 10.45
C SER A 318 1.29 -18.83 11.68
N PHE A 319 2.53 -18.35 11.88
CA PHE A 319 2.87 -17.44 12.97
C PHE A 319 2.16 -16.09 12.82
N LEU A 320 2.12 -15.52 11.61
CA LEU A 320 1.40 -14.27 11.32
C LEU A 320 -0.06 -14.36 11.74
N PHE A 321 -0.77 -15.40 11.30
CA PHE A 321 -2.18 -15.57 11.63
C PHE A 321 -2.43 -15.98 13.08
N GLU A 322 -1.50 -16.69 13.71
CA GLU A 322 -1.54 -16.98 15.15
C GLU A 322 -1.48 -15.69 15.96
N HIS A 323 -0.48 -14.83 15.70
CA HIS A 323 -0.33 -13.54 16.38
C HIS A 323 -1.50 -12.62 16.08
N PHE A 324 -1.96 -12.59 14.81
CA PHE A 324 -3.14 -11.84 14.41
C PHE A 324 -4.37 -12.23 15.25
N LYS A 325 -4.66 -13.53 15.37
CA LYS A 325 -5.78 -14.02 16.19
C LYS A 325 -5.59 -13.77 17.68
N LYS A 326 -4.39 -14.00 18.19
CA LYS A 326 -4.07 -13.84 19.62
C LYS A 326 -4.29 -12.40 20.10
N HIS A 327 -3.75 -11.44 19.38
CA HIS A 327 -3.83 -10.02 19.76
C HIS A 327 -5.15 -9.39 19.30
N GLY A 328 -5.65 -9.77 18.12
CA GLY A 328 -6.85 -9.17 17.52
C GLY A 328 -8.17 -9.81 17.95
N LYS A 329 -8.11 -10.92 18.68
CA LYS A 329 -9.26 -11.58 19.33
C LYS A 329 -10.42 -11.85 18.35
N ASP A 330 -11.62 -11.40 18.70
CA ASP A 330 -12.86 -11.51 17.94
C ASP A 330 -12.93 -10.57 16.74
N LYS A 331 -12.09 -9.53 16.70
CA LYS A 331 -11.98 -8.60 15.56
C LYS A 331 -11.03 -9.08 14.47
N ALA A 332 -10.08 -9.97 14.78
CA ALA A 332 -9.22 -10.62 13.79
C ALA A 332 -9.99 -11.71 13.04
N LEU A 333 -10.66 -11.32 11.95
CA LEU A 333 -11.62 -12.18 11.25
C LEU A 333 -11.20 -12.55 9.84
N PHE A 334 -10.45 -11.69 9.17
CA PHE A 334 -10.28 -11.78 7.72
C PHE A 334 -8.82 -11.86 7.28
N TYR A 335 -8.61 -12.26 6.04
CA TYR A 335 -7.37 -12.06 5.30
C TYR A 335 -7.68 -11.82 3.82
N GLU A 336 -6.87 -11.02 3.16
CA GLU A 336 -7.05 -10.70 1.74
C GLU A 336 -6.48 -11.81 0.85
N GLY A 337 -7.24 -12.90 0.74
CA GLY A 337 -6.88 -14.04 -0.12
C GLY A 337 -7.24 -13.84 -1.60
N CYS A 338 -8.09 -12.86 -1.92
CA CYS A 338 -8.50 -12.52 -3.29
C CYS A 338 -7.92 -11.17 -3.73
N TYR A 339 -6.59 -11.01 -3.72
CA TYR A 339 -5.93 -9.78 -4.17
C TYR A 339 -5.52 -9.86 -5.64
N GLN A 340 -6.14 -9.01 -6.47
CA GLN A 340 -6.01 -9.10 -7.94
C GLN A 340 -4.66 -8.59 -8.47
N SER A 341 -3.91 -7.88 -7.63
CA SER A 341 -2.66 -7.22 -8.02
C SER A 341 -1.41 -8.05 -7.73
N TYR A 342 -1.56 -9.34 -7.36
CA TYR A 342 -0.41 -10.24 -7.18
C TYR A 342 0.22 -10.58 -8.52
N GLU A 343 1.55 -10.61 -8.60
CA GLU A 343 2.27 -10.94 -9.83
C GLU A 343 3.42 -11.91 -9.55
N GLY A 344 3.82 -12.66 -10.58
CA GLY A 344 5.02 -13.48 -10.57
C GLY A 344 4.96 -14.78 -9.76
N GLU A 345 6.08 -15.51 -9.80
CA GLU A 345 6.21 -16.85 -9.23
C GLU A 345 6.10 -16.88 -7.70
N TYR A 346 6.41 -15.77 -7.02
CA TYR A 346 6.36 -15.71 -5.57
C TYR A 346 4.94 -15.97 -5.06
N TYR A 347 3.94 -15.23 -5.57
CA TYR A 347 2.56 -15.45 -5.20
C TYR A 347 2.11 -16.89 -5.48
N GLN A 348 2.39 -17.39 -6.69
CA GLN A 348 2.01 -18.75 -7.11
C GLN A 348 2.58 -19.82 -6.15
N LYS A 349 3.79 -19.61 -5.63
CA LYS A 349 4.45 -20.50 -4.66
C LYS A 349 3.83 -20.45 -3.26
N TRP A 350 3.24 -19.33 -2.87
CA TRP A 350 2.85 -19.07 -1.48
C TRP A 350 1.34 -19.06 -1.24
N GLN A 351 0.52 -18.87 -2.27
CA GLN A 351 -0.92 -18.75 -2.12
C GLN A 351 -1.56 -19.93 -1.38
N SER A 352 -1.25 -21.17 -1.76
CA SER A 352 -1.80 -22.35 -1.10
C SER A 352 -1.43 -22.41 0.38
N LYS A 353 -0.19 -22.05 0.72
CA LYS A 353 0.31 -22.03 2.11
C LYS A 353 -0.35 -20.94 2.94
N ILE A 354 -0.63 -19.79 2.34
CA ILE A 354 -1.39 -18.70 2.98
C ILE A 354 -2.80 -19.18 3.28
N ASP A 355 -3.49 -19.76 2.29
CA ASP A 355 -4.87 -20.24 2.45
C ASP A 355 -4.95 -21.39 3.48
N GLU A 356 -4.00 -22.34 3.45
CA GLU A 356 -3.89 -23.41 4.44
C GLU A 356 -3.63 -22.88 5.85
N ALA A 357 -2.74 -21.88 5.99
CA ALA A 357 -2.47 -21.25 7.28
C ALA A 357 -3.71 -20.50 7.80
N ALA A 358 -4.38 -19.71 6.95
CA ALA A 358 -5.58 -18.97 7.30
C ALA A 358 -6.73 -19.89 7.74
N ALA A 359 -6.89 -21.04 7.07
CA ALA A 359 -7.89 -22.04 7.41
C ALA A 359 -7.72 -22.60 8.83
N LYS A 360 -6.49 -22.82 9.31
CA LYS A 360 -6.20 -23.27 10.69
C LYS A 360 -6.75 -22.32 11.76
N PHE A 361 -6.89 -21.05 11.41
CA PHE A 361 -7.35 -19.98 12.31
C PHE A 361 -8.80 -19.53 12.03
N ASN A 362 -9.52 -20.25 11.15
CA ASN A 362 -10.89 -19.92 10.73
C ASN A 362 -11.05 -18.49 10.18
N LEU A 363 -10.03 -17.98 9.48
CA LEU A 363 -10.09 -16.66 8.86
C LEU A 363 -10.95 -16.69 7.59
N ILE A 364 -11.75 -15.65 7.38
CA ILE A 364 -12.63 -15.49 6.23
C ILE A 364 -11.89 -14.74 5.13
N LYS A 365 -12.02 -15.21 3.89
CA LYS A 365 -11.36 -14.59 2.73
C LYS A 365 -12.06 -13.27 2.37
N THR A 366 -11.30 -12.19 2.27
CA THR A 366 -11.69 -10.92 1.63
C THR A 366 -10.94 -10.74 0.31
N GLY A 367 -11.28 -9.68 -0.43
CA GLY A 367 -10.58 -9.35 -1.65
C GLY A 367 -10.73 -7.89 -2.04
N GLY A 368 -9.82 -7.48 -2.91
CA GLY A 368 -9.74 -6.14 -3.42
C GLY A 368 -8.76 -6.07 -4.57
N LEU A 369 -8.83 -4.95 -5.29
CA LEU A 369 -7.89 -4.65 -6.35
C LEU A 369 -6.71 -3.82 -5.85
N ASP A 370 -6.81 -3.28 -4.63
CA ASP A 370 -5.86 -2.33 -4.07
C ASP A 370 -5.79 -1.08 -4.94
N SER A 371 -6.96 -0.53 -5.27
CA SER A 371 -7.13 0.44 -6.35
C SER A 371 -6.52 1.80 -6.00
N HIS A 372 -5.63 2.31 -6.86
CA HIS A 372 -5.06 3.66 -6.74
C HIS A 372 -5.30 4.50 -8.01
N GLY A 373 -5.82 3.87 -9.07
CA GLY A 373 -6.05 4.50 -10.37
C GLY A 373 -7.29 5.38 -10.42
N LYS A 374 -7.69 5.75 -11.64
CA LYS A 374 -8.78 6.71 -11.92
C LYS A 374 -10.20 6.14 -11.74
N ASN A 375 -10.31 4.86 -11.40
CA ASN A 375 -11.60 4.19 -11.18
C ASN A 375 -11.43 3.01 -10.19
N ILE A 376 -12.56 2.49 -9.72
CA ILE A 376 -12.65 1.40 -8.73
C ILE A 376 -11.99 0.10 -9.22
N ILE A 377 -11.74 -0.08 -10.51
CA ILE A 377 -11.17 -1.33 -11.05
C ILE A 377 -9.71 -1.19 -11.51
N SER A 378 -9.04 -0.06 -11.18
CA SER A 378 -7.67 0.23 -11.63
C SER A 378 -6.69 0.27 -10.46
N ARG A 379 -5.69 -0.63 -10.47
CA ARG A 379 -4.60 -0.69 -9.49
C ARG A 379 -3.59 0.42 -9.71
N CYS A 380 -3.19 0.67 -10.96
CA CYS A 380 -2.07 1.57 -11.22
C CYS A 380 -2.55 3.04 -11.25
N PRO A 381 -1.87 3.97 -10.58
CA PRO A 381 -2.19 5.40 -10.67
C PRO A 381 -1.78 6.04 -12.00
N TYR A 382 -1.04 5.31 -12.84
CA TYR A 382 -0.47 5.79 -14.11
C TYR A 382 -1.00 5.03 -15.34
N SER A 383 -1.98 4.14 -15.18
CA SER A 383 -2.63 3.42 -16.30
C SER A 383 -3.71 4.23 -17.01
#